data_AF-A0A6P0K2B3-F1
#
_entry.id   AF-A0A6P0K2B3-F1
#
_cell.length_a   1.000
_cell.length_b   1.000
_cell.length_c   1.000
_cell.angle_alpha   90.00
_cell.angle_beta   90.00
_cell.angle_gamma   90.00
#
_symmetry.space_group_name_H-M   'P 1'
#
loop_
_entity.id
_entity.type
_entity.pdbx_description
1 polymer ?
#
loop_
_entity_poly.entity_id
_entity_poly.type
_entity_poly.pdbx_seq_one_letter_code
_entity_poly.pdbx_strand_id
1 'polypeptide(L)' 'MAHPYSQDLRLRALYLITSGMSISKVSRTLDISRTTLYKWRASD' A
#
# COMPACT_ATOMS: atom_id res chain seq x y z
N MET A 1 -19.82 -7.73 4.79
CA MET A 1 -19.03 -8.41 3.75
C MET A 1 -17.65 -7.76 3.72
N ALA A 2 -16.62 -8.46 4.19
CA ALA A 2 -15.26 -7.93 4.19
C ALA A 2 -14.80 -7.80 2.74
N HIS A 3 -14.45 -6.58 2.32
CA HIS A 3 -14.07 -6.30 0.93
C HIS A 3 -12.73 -6.99 0.59
N PRO A 4 -12.72 -8.04 -0.25
CA PRO A 4 -11.48 -8.73 -0.65
C PRO A 4 -10.54 -7.80 -1.43
N TYR A 5 -11.07 -6.72 -1.98
CA TYR A 5 -10.32 -5.71 -2.72
C TYR A 5 -9.21 -5.04 -1.89
N SER A 6 -9.40 -4.88 -0.57
CA SER A 6 -8.44 -4.20 0.30
C SER A 6 -7.13 -4.99 0.48
N GLN A 7 -7.19 -6.32 0.36
CA GLN A 7 -6.04 -7.18 0.63
C GLN A 7 -5.10 -7.24 -0.59
N ASP A 8 -5.65 -7.38 -1.80
CA ASP A 8 -4.88 -7.36 -3.04
C ASP A 8 -4.20 -5.98 -3.24
N LEU A 9 -4.93 -4.90 -2.94
CA LEU A 9 -4.39 -3.53 -2.96
C LEU A 9 -3.24 -3.36 -1.97
N ARG A 10 -3.37 -3.92 -0.77
CA ARG A 10 -2.31 -3.90 0.26
C ARG A 10 -1.08 -4.66 -0.21
N LEU A 11 -1.25 -5.87 -0.73
CA LEU A 11 -0.13 -6.68 -1.23
C LEU A 11 0.59 -5.97 -2.38
N ARG A 12 -0.17 -5.37 -3.30
CA ARG A 12 0.39 -4.62 -4.42
C ARG A 12 1.14 -3.36 -3.97
N ALA A 13 0.60 -2.64 -2.99
CA ALA A 13 1.26 -1.49 -2.40
C ALA A 13 2.57 -1.88 -1.69
N LEU A 14 2.55 -2.94 -0.88
CA LEU A 14 3.73 -3.45 -0.19
C LEU A 14 4.79 -3.95 -1.19
N TYR A 15 4.39 -4.68 -2.23
CA TYR A 15 5.28 -5.14 -3.29
C TYR A 15 6.01 -3.98 -4.00
N LEU A 16 5.30 -2.89 -4.29
CA LEU A 16 5.92 -1.71 -4.89
C LEU A 16 6.91 -1.05 -3.93
N ILE A 17 6.58 -0.97 -2.64
CA ILE A 17 7.47 -0.42 -1.60
C ILE A 17 8.72 -1.28 -1.45
N THR A 18 8.59 -2.61 -1.38
CA THR A 18 9.73 -3.54 -1.26
C THR A 18 10.57 -3.61 -2.53
N SER A 19 9.97 -3.37 -3.71
CA SER A 19 10.70 -3.18 -4.97
C SER A 19 11.50 -1.86 -5.04
N GLY A 20 11.52 -1.07 -3.97
CA GLY A 20 12.29 0.18 -3.88
C GLY A 20 11.52 1.44 -4.28
N MET A 21 10.21 1.33 -4.58
CA MET A 21 9.40 2.51 -4.88
C MET A 21 9.09 3.29 -3.59
N SER A 22 9.30 4.61 -3.60
CA SER A 22 8.98 5.44 -2.44
C SER A 22 7.48 5.46 -2.16
N ILE A 23 7.10 5.49 -0.88
CA ILE A 23 5.70 5.55 -0.42
C ILE A 23 4.92 6.71 -1.08
N SER A 24 5.55 7.86 -1.27
CA SER A 24 4.94 9.01 -1.96
C SER A 24 4.55 8.72 -3.42
N LYS A 25 5.33 7.89 -4.11
CA LYS A 25 5.06 7.50 -5.49
C LYS A 25 3.96 6.44 -5.51
N VAL A 26 4.04 5.43 -4.63
CA VAL A 26 2.99 4.40 -4.46
C VAL A 26 1.63 5.02 -4.10
N SER A 27 1.62 6.03 -3.23
CA SER A 27 0.43 6.80 -2.84
C SER A 27 -0.26 7.44 -4.04
N ARG A 28 0.50 8.07 -4.94
CA ARG A 28 -0.05 8.68 -6.16
C ARG A 28 -0.47 7.64 -7.20
N THR A 29 0.27 6.54 -7.30
CA THR A 29 0.00 5.47 -8.28
C THR A 29 -1.27 4.70 -7.95
N LEU A 30 -1.49 4.39 -6.67
CA LEU A 30 -2.63 3.59 -6.22
C LEU A 30 -3.77 4.42 -5.62
N ASP A 31 -3.61 5.75 -5.59
CA ASP A 31 -4.50 6.70 -4.93
C ASP A 31 -4.81 6.34 -3.46
N ILE A 32 -3.76 5.92 -2.74
CA ILE A 32 -3.85 5.52 -1.33
C ILE A 32 -3.21 6.60 -0.48
N SER A 33 -3.86 6.96 0.63
CA SER A 33 -3.28 7.91 1.59
C SER A 33 -1.92 7.41 2.11
N ARG A 34 -0.93 8.31 2.20
CA ARG A 34 0.39 7.97 2.74
C ARG A 34 0.30 7.35 4.14
N THR A 35 -0.62 7.86 4.96
CA THR A 35 -0.91 7.35 6.31
C THR A 35 -1.35 5.89 6.30
N THR A 36 -2.20 5.48 5.35
CA THR A 36 -2.58 4.07 5.18
C THR A 36 -1.38 3.20 4.81
N LEU A 37 -0.52 3.67 3.89
CA LEU A 37 0.69 2.94 3.49
C LEU A 37 1.70 2.79 4.64
N TYR A 38 1.89 3.83 5.45
CA TYR A 38 2.72 3.74 6.66
C TYR A 38 2.18 2.74 7.68
N LYS A 39 0.85 2.70 7.89
CA LYS A 39 0.23 1.69 8.76
C LYS A 39 0.46 0.27 8.26
N TRP A 40 0.30 0.04 6.95
CA TRP A 40 0.55 -1.29 6.37
C TRP A 40 2.00 -1.72 6.46
N ARG A 41 2.95 -0.80 6.30
CA ARG A 41 4.38 -1.07 6.45
C ARG A 41 4.80 -1.33 7.90
N ALA A 42 4.13 -0.72 8.87
CA ALA A 42 4.42 -0.91 10.29
C ALA A 42 3.76 -2.17 10.89
N SER A 43 2.81 -2.78 10.17
CA SER A 43 2.11 -4.02 10.56
C SER A 43 2.53 -5.23 9.71
N ASP A 44 3.68 -5.15 9.04
CA ASP A 44 4.41 -6.28 8.45
C ASP A 44 5.70 -6.45 9.25
#